data_AF-A0A951J676-F1
#
_entry.id   AF-A0A951J676-F1
#
_cell.length_a   1.000
_cell.length_b   1.000
_cell.length_c   1.000
_cell.angle_alpha   90.00
_cell.angle_beta   90.00
_cell.angle_gamma   90.00
#
_symmetry.space_group_name_H-M   'P 1'
#
loop_
_entity.id
_entity.type
_entity.pdbx_description
1 polymer ?
#
loop_
_entity_poly.entity_id
_entity_poly.type
_entity_poly.pdbx_seq_one_letter_code
_entity_poly.pdbx_strand_id
1 'polypeptide(L)'
;MPRRPQRLAAAPPALVLLLILLATTPVVAQQQPQPPRADPLRVYLDCQTRGCAREFFRTELGWVSWVRDRQSADVHLIITSQSAGGG
;
A
#
# COMPACT_ATOMS: atom_id res chain seq x y z
N MET A 1 43.60 10.75 57.10
CA MET A 1 43.19 10.28 55.76
C MET A 1 42.45 11.41 55.04
N PRO A 2 43.06 12.08 54.03
CA PRO A 2 42.39 13.13 53.28
C PRO A 2 41.64 12.54 52.06
N ARG A 3 40.33 12.81 51.96
CA ARG A 3 39.50 12.53 50.77
C ARG A 3 39.92 13.46 49.64
N ARG A 4 40.40 12.92 48.52
CA ARG A 4 40.67 13.69 47.29
C ARG A 4 39.34 14.23 46.75
N PRO A 5 39.20 15.54 46.51
CA PRO A 5 38.00 16.09 45.91
C PRO A 5 37.94 15.65 44.45
N GLN A 6 36.86 14.96 44.07
CA GLN A 6 36.53 14.69 42.68
C GLN A 6 36.31 16.04 41.99
N ARG A 7 37.31 16.49 41.24
CA ARG A 7 37.14 17.55 40.26
C ARG A 7 36.23 16.98 39.18
N LEU A 8 34.92 17.21 39.30
CA LEU A 8 34.03 17.12 38.15
C LEU A 8 34.60 18.09 37.12
N ALA A 9 35.27 17.56 36.11
CA ALA A 9 35.71 18.31 34.95
C ALA A 9 34.43 18.77 34.24
N ALA A 10 34.00 20.00 34.55
CA ALA A 10 32.95 20.66 33.81
C ALA A 10 33.42 20.74 32.35
N ALA A 11 32.81 19.94 31.48
CA ALA A 11 33.10 20.00 30.06
C ALA A 11 32.82 21.43 29.57
N PRO A 12 33.73 22.05 28.82
CA PRO A 12 33.55 23.42 28.37
C PRO A 12 32.26 23.51 27.53
N PRO A 13 31.45 24.57 27.70
CA PRO A 13 30.16 24.70 26.99
C PRO A 13 30.33 24.67 25.46
N ALA A 14 31.52 25.03 24.97
CA ALA A 14 31.91 24.91 23.56
C ALA A 14 31.94 23.46 23.06
N LEU A 15 32.34 22.49 23.90
CA LEU A 15 32.38 21.07 23.54
C LEU A 15 30.97 20.48 23.47
N VAL A 16 30.09 20.89 24.37
CA VAL A 16 28.67 20.50 24.36
C VAL A 16 27.97 21.07 23.12
N LEU A 17 28.21 22.35 22.82
CA LEU A 17 27.65 22.99 21.62
C LEU A 17 28.15 22.32 20.33
N LEU A 18 29.45 22.02 20.26
CA LEU A 18 30.04 21.30 19.13
C LEU A 18 29.38 19.93 18.92
N LEU A 19 29.21 19.14 19.99
CA LEU A 19 28.54 17.83 19.91
C LEU A 19 27.09 17.92 19.42
N ILE A 20 26.36 18.98 19.79
CA ILE A 20 24.99 19.20 19.32
C ILE A 20 24.96 19.54 17.82
N LEU A 21 25.91 20.36 17.33
CA LEU A 21 26.03 20.64 15.90
C LEU A 21 26.41 19.41 15.07
N LEU A 22 27.20 18.48 15.63
CA LEU A 22 27.57 17.24 14.95
C LEU A 22 26.44 16.20 14.90
N ALA A 23 25.40 16.32 15.73
CA ALA A 23 24.33 15.34 15.85
C ALA A 23 23.13 15.58 14.92
N THR A 24 23.11 16.65 14.12
CA THR A 24 22.04 16.91 13.14
C THR A 24 22.19 16.03 11.90
N THR A 25 21.85 14.75 12.01
CA THR A 25 21.68 13.91 10.82
C THR A 25 20.43 14.37 10.07
N PRO A 26 20.50 14.64 8.76
CA PRO A 26 19.30 14.99 7.99
C PRO A 26 18.32 13.82 8.07
N VAL A 27 17.10 14.09 8.56
CA VAL A 27 15.99 13.15 8.47
C VAL A 27 15.61 13.05 6.99
N VAL A 28 16.11 12.02 6.32
CA VAL A 28 15.58 11.59 5.03
C VAL A 28 14.33 10.78 5.35
N ALA A 29 13.17 11.24 4.88
CA ALA A 29 11.93 10.48 4.98
C ALA A 29 12.18 9.05 4.45
N GLN A 30 12.00 8.05 5.32
CA GLN A 30 12.17 6.65 4.94
C GLN A 30 10.99 6.30 4.03
N GLN A 31 11.20 6.36 2.71
CA GLN A 31 10.24 5.85 1.74
C GLN A 31 10.15 4.34 1.96
N GLN A 32 9.08 3.87 2.59
CA GLN A 32 8.87 2.45 2.80
C GLN A 32 8.85 1.76 1.42
N PRO A 33 9.64 0.68 1.18
CA PRO A 33 9.61 -0.02 -0.08
C PRO A 33 8.18 -0.46 -0.37
N GLN A 34 7.53 0.20 -1.33
CA GLN A 34 6.21 -0.25 -1.76
C GLN A 34 6.43 -1.60 -2.44
N PRO A 35 5.71 -2.66 -2.03
CA PRO A 35 5.77 -3.92 -2.75
C PRO A 35 5.44 -3.65 -4.23
N PRO A 36 6.02 -4.41 -5.17
CA PRO A 36 5.68 -4.28 -6.58
C PRO A 36 4.18 -4.30 -6.72
N ARG A 37 3.60 -3.22 -7.26
CA ARG A 37 2.16 -3.17 -7.49
C ARG A 37 1.87 -4.19 -8.57
N ALA A 38 1.22 -5.29 -8.21
CA ALA A 38 0.75 -6.24 -9.20
C ALA A 38 -0.19 -5.49 -10.15
N ASP A 39 0.01 -5.66 -11.45
CA ASP A 39 -0.92 -5.10 -12.43
C ASP A 39 -2.31 -5.69 -12.20
N PRO A 40 -3.37 -4.86 -12.22
CA PRO A 40 -4.72 -5.35 -12.02
C PRO A 40 -5.10 -6.29 -13.16
N LEU A 41 -5.68 -7.43 -12.80
CA LEU A 41 -6.12 -8.46 -13.75
C LEU A 41 -7.08 -7.84 -14.78
N ARG A 42 -6.85 -8.07 -16.07
CA ARG A 42 -7.75 -7.59 -17.13
C ARG A 42 -8.91 -8.55 -17.28
N VAL A 43 -10.12 -8.09 -16.97
CA VAL A 43 -11.31 -8.92 -16.93
C VAL A 43 -12.31 -8.48 -17.99
N TYR A 44 -12.76 -9.45 -18.80
CA TYR A 44 -13.91 -9.29 -19.68
C TYR A 44 -15.15 -9.83 -18.97
N LEU A 45 -16.21 -9.02 -18.93
CA LEU A 45 -17.48 -9.36 -18.30
C LEU A 45 -18.53 -9.67 -19.36
N ASP A 46 -18.82 -10.95 -19.54
CA ASP A 46 -19.95 -11.43 -20.31
C ASP A 46 -21.20 -11.50 -19.41
N CYS A 47 -22.02 -10.47 -19.55
CA CYS A 47 -23.23 -10.23 -18.76
C CYS A 47 -24.41 -10.14 -19.72
N GLN A 48 -24.68 -11.25 -20.42
CA GLN A 48 -25.75 -11.39 -21.42
C GLN A 48 -27.08 -11.91 -20.84
N THR A 49 -27.07 -12.47 -19.63
CA THR A 49 -28.30 -12.98 -19.03
C THR A 49 -29.30 -11.87 -18.65
N ARG A 50 -30.60 -12.17 -18.69
CA ARG A 50 -31.66 -11.21 -18.35
C ARG A 50 -31.53 -10.79 -16.88
N GLY A 51 -31.57 -9.48 -16.65
CA GLY A 51 -31.46 -8.90 -15.30
C GLY A 51 -30.02 -8.81 -14.77
N CYS A 52 -28.99 -9.07 -15.60
CA CYS A 52 -27.61 -8.95 -15.18
C CYS A 52 -27.23 -7.47 -14.91
N ALA A 53 -26.88 -7.16 -13.66
CA ALA A 53 -26.50 -5.81 -13.21
C ALA A 53 -25.00 -5.55 -13.44
N ARG A 54 -24.63 -5.20 -14.67
CA ARG A 54 -23.23 -4.98 -15.07
C ARG A 54 -22.50 -3.97 -14.17
N GLU A 55 -23.15 -2.86 -13.86
CA GLU A 55 -22.60 -1.75 -13.07
C GLU A 55 -22.29 -2.17 -11.63
N PHE A 56 -23.11 -3.06 -11.05
CA PHE A 56 -22.87 -3.63 -9.72
C PHE A 56 -21.53 -4.37 -9.71
N PHE A 57 -21.32 -5.29 -10.66
CA PHE A 57 -20.05 -6.03 -10.73
C PHE A 57 -18.84 -5.13 -10.94
N ARG A 58 -18.98 -4.08 -11.77
CA ARG A 58 -17.88 -3.13 -12.02
C ARG A 58 -17.52 -2.27 -10.82
N THR A 59 -18.50 -2.00 -9.96
CA THR A 59 -18.33 -1.20 -8.74
C THR A 59 -17.75 -2.05 -7.61
N GLU A 60 -18.30 -3.25 -7.38
CA GLU A 60 -17.86 -4.14 -6.30
C GLU A 60 -16.50 -4.78 -6.57
N LEU A 61 -16.15 -5.03 -7.84
CA LEU A 61 -14.85 -5.56 -8.23
C LEU A 61 -13.96 -4.43 -8.78
N GLY A 62 -13.83 -3.33 -8.03
CA GLY A 62 -12.99 -2.18 -8.40
C GLY A 62 -11.46 -2.44 -8.38
N TRP A 63 -11.05 -3.64 -7.96
CA TRP A 63 -9.66 -4.07 -7.89
C TRP A 63 -9.16 -4.74 -9.18
N VAL A 64 -10.02 -4.92 -10.19
CA VAL A 64 -9.66 -5.42 -11.53
C VAL A 64 -9.70 -4.32 -12.59
N SER A 65 -9.06 -4.57 -13.73
CA SER A 65 -9.13 -3.71 -14.91
C SER A 65 -10.17 -4.23 -15.89
N TRP A 66 -11.22 -3.47 -16.17
CA TRP A 66 -12.29 -3.90 -17.08
C TRP A 66 -11.93 -3.65 -18.54
N VAL A 67 -11.88 -4.71 -19.34
CA VAL A 67 -11.67 -4.61 -20.79
C VAL A 67 -12.98 -4.78 -21.57
N ARG A 68 -13.07 -4.10 -22.72
CA ARG A 68 -14.23 -4.18 -23.61
C ARG A 68 -14.15 -5.33 -24.60
N ASP A 69 -12.93 -5.76 -24.94
CA ASP A 69 -12.68 -6.81 -25.92
C ASP A 69 -12.24 -8.09 -25.20
N ARG A 70 -12.82 -9.23 -25.60
CA ARG A 70 -12.54 -10.54 -25.00
C ARG A 70 -11.12 -11.02 -25.23
N GLN A 71 -10.49 -10.68 -26.36
CA GLN A 71 -9.13 -11.10 -26.70
C GLN A 71 -8.08 -10.32 -25.90
N SER A 72 -8.47 -9.18 -25.32
CA SER A 72 -7.61 -8.34 -24.48
C SER A 72 -7.63 -8.73 -23.00
N ALA A 73 -8.40 -9.75 -22.62
CA ALA A 73 -8.64 -10.13 -21.23
C ALA A 73 -7.75 -11.29 -20.78
N ASP A 74 -7.29 -11.20 -19.54
CA ASP A 74 -6.62 -12.30 -18.84
C ASP A 74 -7.65 -13.30 -18.28
N VAL A 75 -8.84 -12.81 -17.90
CA VAL A 75 -9.94 -13.63 -17.36
C VAL A 75 -11.27 -13.25 -18.00
N HIS A 76 -12.08 -14.28 -18.29
CA HIS A 76 -13.43 -14.16 -18.85
C HIS A 76 -14.45 -14.55 -17.78
N LEU A 77 -15.21 -13.57 -17.27
CA LEU A 77 -16.34 -13.81 -16.38
C LEU A 77 -17.60 -14.00 -17.22
N ILE A 78 -18.22 -15.17 -17.14
CA ILE A 78 -19.49 -15.48 -17.82
C ILE A 78 -20.59 -15.60 -16.78
N ILE A 79 -21.54 -14.67 -16.82
CA ILE A 79 -22.67 -14.64 -15.88
C ILE A 79 -23.85 -15.40 -16.47
N THR A 80 -24.20 -16.51 -15.84
CA THR A 80 -25.37 -17.33 -16.18
C THR A 80 -26.47 -17.15 -15.14
N SER A 81 -27.73 -17.33 -15.54
CA SER A 81 -28.83 -17.44 -14.59
C SER A 81 -29.61 -18.74 -14.83
N GLN A 82 -30.12 -19.30 -13.74
CA GLN A 82 -30.92 -20.53 -13.74
C GLN A 82 -32.08 -20.33 -12.77
N SER A 83 -33.28 -20.74 -13.17
CA SER A 83 -34.45 -20.70 -12.30
C SER A 83 -34.31 -21.74 -11.18
N ALA A 84 -34.65 -21.37 -9.96
CA ALA A 84 -34.90 -22.38 -8.93
C ALA A 84 -36.14 -23.19 -9.36
N GLY A 85 -36.03 -24.51 -9.46
CA GLY A 85 -37.16 -25.37 -9.76
C GLY A 85 -38.24 -25.22 -8.69
N GLY A 86 -39.48 -24.93 -9.10
CA GLY A 86 -40.64 -24.96 -8.20
C GLY A 86 -41.10 -26.40 -8.03
N GLY A 87 -41.09 -26.89 -6.79
CA GLY A 87 -41.65 -28.19 -6.42
C GLY A 87 -43.18 -28.22 -6.49
#